data_AF-A0A0F9B8B0-F1
#
_entry.id   AF-A0A0F9B8B0-F1
#
_cell.length_a   1.000
_cell.length_b   1.000
_cell.length_c   1.000
_cell.angle_alpha   90.00
_cell.angle_beta   90.00
_cell.angle_gamma   90.00
#
_symmetry.space_group_name_H-M   'P 1'
#
loop_
_entity.id
_entity.type
_entity.pdbx_description
1 polymer ?
#
loop_
_entity_poly.entity_id
_entity_poly.type
_entity_poly.pdbx_seq_one_letter_code
_entity_poly.pdbx_strand_id
1 'polypeptide(L)'
;MPAKPSEITGVFEYEIARFSNGDDAPATIIGRLEKDPKTGQQVTIKGPSEEGALDYDLSYRFYGRWVNHHKYGRQFVFSSFTLSSPYGERGTVKYLAKADGIGRRRAQQIWNLF
;
A
#
# COMPACT_ATOMS: atom_id res chain seq x y z
N MET A 1 -26.38 0.83 14.00
CA MET A 1 -25.80 1.30 12.73
C MET A 1 -24.38 0.73 12.63
N PRO A 2 -24.03 -0.09 11.62
CA PRO A 2 -22.67 -0.59 11.49
C PRO A 2 -21.72 0.59 11.21
N ALA A 3 -20.66 0.72 12.00
CA ALA A 3 -19.68 1.80 11.84
C ALA A 3 -19.02 1.70 10.45
N LYS A 4 -19.02 2.81 9.71
CA LYS A 4 -18.37 2.90 8.40
C LYS A 4 -16.88 2.55 8.59
N PRO A 5 -16.30 1.62 7.81
CA PRO A 5 -14.88 1.33 7.91
C PRO A 5 -14.11 2.62 7.62
N SER A 6 -13.10 2.89 8.44
CA SER A 6 -12.16 3.97 8.16
C SER A 6 -11.37 3.60 6.91
N GLU A 7 -10.97 4.59 6.12
CA GLU A 7 -10.09 4.38 4.98
C GLU A 7 -8.86 5.28 5.09
N ILE A 8 -7.74 4.80 4.58
CA ILE A 8 -6.52 5.59 4.40
C ILE A 8 -5.97 5.35 3.00
N THR A 9 -5.31 6.34 2.42
CA THR A 9 -4.61 6.20 1.14
C THR A 9 -3.15 6.59 1.33
N GLY A 10 -2.22 5.83 0.74
CA GLY A 10 -0.81 6.16 0.78
C GLY A 10 0.04 5.27 -0.12
N VAL A 11 1.24 5.73 -0.40
CA VAL A 11 2.24 4.99 -1.17
C VAL A 11 2.85 3.92 -0.29
N PHE A 12 2.85 2.67 -0.74
CA PHE A 12 3.46 1.57 -0.02
C PHE A 12 4.99 1.64 -0.15
N GLU A 13 5.68 1.81 0.98
CA GLU A 13 7.13 2.01 1.02
C GLU A 13 7.86 0.67 1.10
N TYR A 14 7.61 -0.10 2.16
CA TYR A 14 8.13 -1.46 2.32
C TYR A 14 7.36 -2.32 3.33
N GLU A 15 7.56 -3.64 3.23
CA GLU A 15 7.11 -4.62 4.22
C GLU A 15 8.14 -4.73 5.35
N ILE A 16 7.69 -4.61 6.60
CA ILE A 16 8.53 -4.81 7.80
C ILE A 16 8.59 -6.29 8.17
N ALA A 17 7.44 -6.98 8.12
CA ALA A 17 7.32 -8.37 8.53
C ALA A 17 6.14 -9.06 7.84
N ARG A 18 6.34 -10.35 7.52
CA ARG A 18 5.30 -11.30 7.10
C ARG A 18 5.10 -12.35 8.17
N PHE A 19 3.85 -12.63 8.50
CA PHE A 19 3.48 -13.75 9.37
C PHE A 19 2.60 -14.69 8.56
N SER A 20 3.10 -15.91 8.30
CA SER A 20 2.27 -16.97 7.72
C SER A 20 1.24 -17.42 8.77
N ASN A 21 0.00 -17.60 8.33
CA ASN A 21 -1.12 -18.02 9.18
C ASN A 21 -1.49 -19.50 8.97
N GLY A 22 -0.61 -20.28 8.33
CA GLY A 22 -0.89 -21.65 7.86
C GLY A 22 -1.15 -21.68 6.35
N ASP A 23 -1.18 -22.90 5.78
CA ASP A 23 -1.23 -23.10 4.32
C ASP A 23 -2.53 -22.58 3.66
N ASP A 24 -3.63 -22.51 4.40
CA ASP A 24 -4.96 -22.12 3.89
C ASP A 24 -5.37 -20.66 4.15
N ALA A 25 -4.52 -19.86 4.84
CA ALA A 25 -4.87 -18.50 5.26
C ALA A 25 -3.90 -17.46 4.69
N PRO A 26 -4.39 -16.30 4.20
CA PRO A 26 -3.52 -15.24 3.72
C PRO A 26 -2.59 -14.76 4.83
N ALA A 27 -1.30 -14.61 4.48
CA ALA A 27 -0.30 -14.12 5.39
C ALA A 27 -0.68 -12.72 5.91
N THR A 28 -0.44 -12.48 7.20
CA THR A 28 -0.58 -11.15 7.77
C THR A 28 0.73 -10.40 7.57
N ILE A 29 0.65 -9.25 6.92
CA ILE A 29 1.80 -8.36 6.76
C ILE A 29 1.74 -7.20 7.75
N ILE A 30 2.91 -6.67 8.07
CA ILE A 30 3.10 -5.35 8.65
C ILE A 30 3.93 -4.55 7.65
N GLY A 31 3.39 -3.44 7.18
CA GLY A 31 4.05 -2.58 6.20
C GLY A 31 4.05 -1.12 6.61
N ARG A 32 4.87 -0.34 5.90
CA ARG A 32 4.93 1.12 6.05
C ARG A 32 4.47 1.83 4.80
N LEU A 33 3.71 2.89 5.03
CA LEU A 33 3.42 3.87 3.99
C LEU A 33 4.47 4.97 4.03
N GLU A 34 4.72 5.59 2.88
CA GLU A 34 5.55 6.79 2.81
C GLU A 34 5.03 7.86 3.76
N LYS A 35 5.95 8.69 4.26
CA LYS A 35 5.61 9.82 5.12
C LYS A 35 4.73 10.78 4.33
N ASP A 36 3.65 11.22 4.95
CA ASP A 36 2.84 12.29 4.38
C ASP A 36 3.72 13.55 4.26
N PRO A 37 3.91 14.11 3.05
CA PRO A 37 4.79 15.27 2.84
C PRO A 37 4.31 16.53 3.56
N LYS A 38 3.02 16.61 3.94
CA LYS A 38 2.46 17.77 4.66
C LYS A 38 2.64 17.68 6.16
N THR A 39 2.48 16.47 6.72
CA THR A 39 2.50 16.26 8.18
C THR A 39 3.79 15.61 8.68
N GLY A 40 4.61 15.06 7.78
CA GLY A 40 5.79 14.25 8.09
C GLY A 40 5.46 12.92 8.78
N GLN A 41 4.17 12.58 8.95
CA GLN A 41 3.74 11.43 9.70
C GLN A 41 3.91 10.16 8.88
N GLN A 42 4.56 9.15 9.48
CA GLN A 42 4.64 7.81 8.91
C GLN A 42 3.49 6.95 9.45
N VAL A 43 2.84 6.19 8.56
CA VAL A 43 1.74 5.30 8.94
C VAL A 43 2.18 3.86 8.79
N THR A 44 1.93 3.06 9.82
CA THR A 44 2.11 1.59 9.79
C THR A 44 0.77 0.93 9.49
N ILE A 45 0.76 0.01 8.54
CA ILE A 45 -0.39 -0.79 8.16
C ILE A 45 -0.19 -2.24 8.59
N LYS A 46 -1.28 -2.92 8.96
CA LYS A 46 -1.29 -4.35 9.30
C LYS A 46 -2.54 -4.99 8.71
N GLY A 47 -2.40 -6.13 8.03
CA GLY A 47 -3.56 -6.82 7.46
C GLY A 47 -3.18 -8.01 6.59
N PRO A 48 -4.18 -8.76 6.11
CA PRO A 48 -3.95 -9.89 5.22
C PRO A 48 -3.48 -9.41 3.84
N SER A 49 -2.46 -10.06 3.28
CA SER A 49 -1.99 -9.80 1.91
C SER A 49 -1.34 -11.04 1.33
N GLU A 50 -1.65 -11.33 0.06
CA GLU A 50 -0.96 -12.36 -0.71
C GLU A 50 0.49 -11.96 -1.00
N GLU A 51 1.32 -12.93 -1.39
CA GLU A 51 2.69 -12.64 -1.82
C GLU A 51 2.66 -11.83 -3.12
N GLY A 52 3.42 -10.73 -3.17
CA GLY A 52 3.48 -9.85 -4.34
C GLY A 52 2.25 -8.96 -4.58
N ALA A 53 1.20 -9.03 -3.74
CA ALA A 53 -0.01 -8.22 -3.94
C ALA A 53 0.19 -6.71 -3.63
N LEU A 54 1.17 -6.37 -2.79
CA LEU A 54 1.54 -5.00 -2.46
C LEU A 54 2.91 -4.65 -3.03
N ASP A 55 2.88 -3.94 -4.14
CA ASP A 55 4.07 -3.40 -4.79
C ASP A 55 4.56 -2.10 -4.15
N TYR A 56 5.87 -2.02 -3.89
CA TYR A 56 6.52 -0.77 -3.49
C TYR A 56 6.27 0.37 -4.49
N ASP A 57 6.29 1.62 -4.02
CA ASP A 57 6.09 2.83 -4.82
C ASP A 57 4.69 2.97 -5.47
N LEU A 58 3.76 2.05 -5.22
CA LEU A 58 2.37 2.18 -5.66
C LEU A 58 1.49 2.72 -4.54
N SER A 59 0.52 3.53 -4.94
CA SER A 59 -0.48 4.08 -4.03
C SER A 59 -1.63 3.10 -3.86
N TYR A 60 -1.99 2.81 -2.62
CA TYR A 60 -3.12 1.95 -2.28
C TYR A 60 -4.08 2.66 -1.35
N ARG A 61 -5.36 2.31 -1.47
CA ARG A 61 -6.39 2.65 -0.52
C ARG A 61 -6.68 1.44 0.36
N PHE A 62 -6.51 1.60 1.66
CA PHE A 62 -6.73 0.55 2.66
C PHE A 62 -8.03 0.83 3.41
N TYR A 63 -8.82 -0.23 3.66
CA TYR A 63 -10.08 -0.16 4.38
C TYR A 63 -9.98 -0.95 5.68
N GLY A 64 -10.36 -0.32 6.79
CA GLY A 64 -10.25 -0.95 8.11
C GLY A 64 -10.45 0.00 9.28
N ARG A 65 -9.57 -0.11 10.28
CA ARG A 65 -9.66 0.66 11.54
C ARG A 65 -8.30 0.98 12.13
N TRP A 66 -8.22 2.09 12.85
CA TRP A 66 -7.05 2.43 13.66
C TRP A 66 -7.04 1.62 14.95
N VAL A 67 -5.89 1.05 15.28
CA VAL A 67 -5.63 0.36 16.55
C VAL A 67 -4.37 0.96 17.16
N ASN A 68 -4.40 1.24 18.46
CA ASN A 68 -3.21 1.68 19.18
C ASN A 68 -2.57 0.47 19.87
N HIS A 69 -1.43 0.02 19.38
CA HIS A 69 -0.69 -1.09 19.98
C HIS A 69 0.20 -0.55 21.12
N HIS A 70 0.06 -1.12 22.32
CA HIS A 70 0.77 -0.67 23.53
C HIS A 70 2.29 -0.53 23.36
N LYS A 71 2.93 -1.38 22.55
CA LYS A 71 4.39 -1.38 22.29
C LYS A 71 4.83 -0.64 21.02
N TYR A 72 3.96 -0.60 19.99
CA TYR A 72 4.36 -0.16 18.63
C TYR A 72 3.62 1.09 18.17
N GLY A 73 2.72 1.62 19.01
CA GLY A 73 1.93 2.80 18.72
C GLY A 73 0.80 2.56 17.74
N ARG A 74 0.38 3.63 17.08
CA ARG A 74 -0.80 3.67 16.22
C ARG A 74 -0.55 2.95 14.89
N GLN A 75 -1.36 1.94 14.62
CA GLN A 75 -1.34 1.15 13.39
C GLN A 75 -2.72 1.15 12.74
N PHE A 76 -2.76 1.09 11.41
CA PHE A 76 -4.01 0.91 10.68
C PHE A 76 -4.18 -0.56 10.33
N VAL A 77 -5.16 -1.20 10.97
CA VAL A 77 -5.50 -2.60 10.70
C VAL A 77 -6.51 -2.64 9.56
N PHE A 78 -6.06 -3.08 8.39
CA PHE A 78 -6.90 -3.19 7.20
C PHE A 78 -7.42 -4.61 7.00
N SER A 79 -8.63 -4.72 6.44
CA SER A 79 -9.24 -5.99 6.02
C SER A 79 -9.19 -6.18 4.51
N SER A 80 -9.11 -5.09 3.76
CA SER A 80 -9.02 -5.09 2.30
C SER A 80 -8.29 -3.84 1.83
N PHE A 81 -7.77 -3.89 0.61
CA PHE A 81 -7.12 -2.77 -0.04
C PHE A 81 -7.41 -2.79 -1.55
N THR A 82 -7.32 -1.63 -2.18
CA THR A 82 -7.41 -1.46 -3.62
C THR A 82 -6.26 -0.61 -4.11
N LEU A 83 -5.81 -0.88 -5.33
CA LEU A 83 -4.83 -0.01 -6.00
C LEU A 83 -5.50 1.34 -6.25
N SER A 84 -4.88 2.40 -5.73
CA SER A 84 -5.33 3.77 -5.95
C SER A 84 -4.63 4.32 -7.20
N SER A 85 -5.19 5.38 -7.78
CA SER A 85 -4.50 6.10 -8.86
C SER A 85 -3.08 6.43 -8.40
N PRO A 86 -2.04 6.06 -9.18
CA PRO A 86 -0.68 6.41 -8.84
C PRO A 86 -0.55 7.93 -8.78
N TYR A 87 0.22 8.42 -7.82
CA TYR A 87 0.54 9.84 -7.70
C TYR A 87 2.03 10.03 -7.94
N GLY A 88 2.37 10.93 -8.87
CA GLY A 88 3.75 11.22 -9.25
C GLY A 88 4.39 10.22 -10.21
N GLU A 89 5.59 10.56 -10.65
CA GLU A 89 6.32 9.85 -11.71
C GLU A 89 6.58 8.38 -11.36
N ARG A 90 7.19 8.10 -10.20
CA ARG A 90 7.59 6.74 -9.82
C ARG A 90 6.41 5.77 -9.80
N GLY A 91 5.30 6.18 -9.15
CA GLY A 91 4.09 5.38 -9.09
C GLY A 91 3.45 5.20 -10.46
N THR A 92 3.42 6.25 -11.29
CA THR A 92 2.79 6.19 -12.62
C THR A 92 3.59 5.32 -13.57
N VAL A 93 4.92 5.46 -13.57
CA VAL A 93 5.82 4.64 -14.37
C VAL A 93 5.73 3.17 -13.95
N LYS A 94 5.73 2.88 -12.65
CA LYS A 94 5.60 1.50 -12.16
C LYS A 94 4.23 0.91 -12.46
N TYR A 95 3.16 1.69 -12.35
CA TYR A 95 1.81 1.28 -12.70
C TYR A 95 1.69 0.93 -14.19
N LEU A 96 2.14 1.83 -15.08
CA LEU A 96 2.13 1.61 -16.52
C LEU A 96 2.97 0.39 -16.91
N ALA A 97 4.08 0.14 -16.21
CA ALA A 97 4.94 -1.01 -16.46
C ALA A 97 4.29 -2.38 -16.14
N LYS A 98 3.13 -2.41 -15.47
CA LYS A 98 2.34 -3.64 -15.26
C LYS A 98 1.48 -4.01 -16.47
N ALA A 99 1.28 -3.10 -17.41
CA ALA A 99 0.47 -3.39 -18.60
C ALA A 99 1.28 -4.21 -19.62
N ASP A 100 0.62 -5.18 -20.26
CA ASP A 100 1.24 -6.00 -21.29
C ASP A 100 1.81 -5.13 -22.42
N GLY A 101 3.09 -5.35 -22.74
CA GLY A 101 3.80 -4.60 -23.79
C GLY A 101 4.34 -3.22 -23.38
N ILE A 102 4.16 -2.79 -22.12
CA ILE A 102 4.72 -1.54 -21.60
C ILE A 102 5.86 -1.85 -20.63
N GLY A 103 7.10 -1.75 -21.09
CA GLY A 103 8.28 -1.79 -20.21
C GLY A 103 8.56 -0.45 -19.55
N ARG A 104 9.43 -0.43 -18.53
CA ARG A 104 9.82 0.79 -17.77
C ARG A 104 10.20 1.98 -18.66
N ARG A 105 10.95 1.75 -19.75
CA ARG A 105 11.33 2.84 -20.69
C ARG A 105 10.12 3.44 -21.41
N ARG A 106 9.18 2.62 -21.87
CA ARG A 106 7.96 3.09 -22.53
C ARG A 106 7.07 3.84 -21.54
N ALA A 107 6.93 3.31 -20.33
CA ALA A 107 6.21 3.98 -19.26
C ALA A 107 6.80 5.37 -18.92
N GLN A 108 8.13 5.48 -18.86
CA GLN A 108 8.81 6.76 -18.66
C GLN A 108 8.57 7.74 -19.80
N GLN A 109 8.62 7.27 -21.05
CA GLN A 109 8.33 8.11 -22.21
C GLN A 109 6.90 8.63 -22.17
N ILE A 110 5.92 7.77 -21.82
CA ILE A 110 4.52 8.18 -21.67
C ILE A 110 4.38 9.26 -20.59
N TRP A 111 5.03 9.09 -19.44
CA TRP A 111 5.02 10.10 -18.38
C TRP A 111 5.59 11.44 -18.85
N ASN A 112 6.75 11.43 -19.51
CA ASN A 112 7.43 12.66 -19.96
C ASN A 112 6.67 13.43 -21.07
N LEU A 113 5.60 12.87 -21.63
CA LEU A 113 4.75 13.56 -22.62
C LEU A 113 3.70 14.47 -21.96
N PHE A 114 3.47 14.34 -20.66
CA PHE A 114 2.50 15.12 -19.87
C PHE A 114 3.20 15.93 -18.78
#